data_AF-A0A7C9VP84-F1
#
_entry.id   AF-A0A7C9VP84-F1
#
_cell.length_a   1.000
_cell.length_b   1.000
_cell.length_c   1.000
_cell.angle_alpha   90.00
_cell.angle_beta   90.00
_cell.angle_gamma   90.00
#
_symmetry.space_group_name_H-M   'P 1'
#
loop_
_entity.id
_entity.type
_entity.pdbx_description
1 polymer ?
#
loop_
_entity_poly.entity_id
_entity_poly.type
_entity_poly.pdbx_seq_one_letter_code
_entity_poly.pdbx_strand_id
1 'polypeptide(L)'
;MHHIHCIVRCFVNGAHLDKDVFGSLGAFAAKSEGSLDEFDYADLFAAQTMLLRLGDVVLITTFNDAGGALQGAMPRLERIGGALSEIQTREVMVDFAFMNLSLKERPRFHTECDLLNETLTERAVLSDQFELGDLDYAMRGALLRQALGDRIDHLQAAGKSAQEVEKAIDDGLFTVLFNDDGKFIERSFIPLPPNVPAS
;
A
#
# COMPACT_ATOMS: atom_id res chain seq x y z
N MET A 1 16.14 -5.62 -4.30
CA MET A 1 17.11 -4.51 -4.14
C MET A 1 17.95 -4.17 -5.38
N HIS A 2 18.35 -5.10 -6.26
CA HIS A 2 19.15 -4.76 -7.46
C HIS A 2 18.45 -3.75 -8.39
N HIS A 3 17.16 -3.95 -8.67
CA HIS A 3 16.37 -3.06 -9.54
C HIS A 3 16.35 -1.59 -9.09
N ILE A 4 15.99 -1.36 -7.81
CA ILE A 4 15.96 0.00 -7.24
C ILE A 4 17.34 0.65 -7.30
N HIS A 5 18.40 -0.12 -7.05
CA HIS A 5 19.77 0.37 -7.19
C HIS A 5 20.05 0.86 -8.61
N CYS A 6 19.66 0.11 -9.64
CA CYS A 6 19.83 0.53 -11.04
C CYS A 6 19.07 1.83 -11.35
N ILE A 7 17.82 1.95 -10.90
CA ILE A 7 17.01 3.17 -11.08
C ILE A 7 17.70 4.36 -10.43
N VAL A 8 18.09 4.27 -9.16
CA VAL A 8 18.72 5.41 -8.45
C VAL A 8 20.04 5.81 -9.09
N ARG A 9 20.78 4.85 -9.66
CA ARG A 9 22.07 5.11 -10.31
C ARG A 9 21.93 5.81 -11.66
N CYS A 10 20.76 5.82 -12.29
CA CYS A 10 20.52 6.51 -13.56
C CYS A 10 20.91 8.01 -13.48
N PHE A 11 20.68 8.65 -12.33
CA PHE A 11 21.02 10.05 -12.08
C PHE A 11 22.54 10.30 -11.99
N VAL A 12 23.32 9.25 -11.82
CA VAL A 12 24.79 9.33 -11.66
C VAL A 12 25.51 8.87 -12.92
N ASN A 13 25.01 7.82 -13.59
CA ASN A 13 25.66 7.22 -14.76
C ASN A 13 25.05 7.65 -16.10
N GLY A 14 23.95 8.42 -16.09
CA GLY A 14 23.27 8.86 -17.31
C GLY A 14 22.47 7.78 -18.02
N ALA A 15 22.21 6.63 -17.37
CA ALA A 15 21.38 5.59 -17.94
C ALA A 15 19.95 6.09 -18.20
N HIS A 16 19.36 5.65 -19.31
CA HIS A 16 17.98 5.88 -19.63
C HIS A 16 17.07 4.92 -18.84
N LEU A 17 15.85 5.36 -18.56
CA LEU A 17 14.83 4.57 -17.91
C LEU A 17 13.66 4.40 -18.86
N ASP A 18 13.29 3.16 -19.15
CA ASP A 18 11.99 2.88 -19.76
C ASP A 18 10.88 3.17 -18.75
N LYS A 19 9.70 3.57 -19.21
CA LYS A 19 8.56 3.93 -18.34
C LYS A 19 8.12 2.75 -17.46
N ASP A 20 8.29 1.53 -17.95
CA ASP A 20 7.80 0.31 -17.31
C ASP A 20 8.72 -0.18 -16.18
N VAL A 21 9.84 0.52 -15.93
CA VAL A 21 10.73 0.21 -14.80
C VAL A 21 10.21 0.76 -13.47
N PHE A 22 9.32 1.75 -13.50
CA PHE A 22 8.78 2.35 -12.30
C PHE A 22 7.72 1.45 -11.68
N GLY A 23 7.83 1.25 -10.37
CA GLY A 23 6.80 0.54 -9.63
C GLY A 23 5.56 1.40 -9.35
N SER A 24 4.59 0.81 -8.66
CA SER A 24 3.37 1.49 -8.24
C SER A 24 3.65 2.65 -7.29
N LEU A 25 2.92 3.74 -7.47
CA LEU A 25 2.92 4.90 -6.58
C LEU A 25 1.50 5.43 -6.42
N GLY A 26 1.06 5.59 -5.17
CA GLY A 26 -0.16 6.29 -4.80
C GLY A 26 0.15 7.47 -3.88
N ALA A 27 -0.51 8.60 -4.12
CA ALA A 27 -0.45 9.79 -3.28
C ALA A 27 -1.85 10.08 -2.73
N PHE A 28 -1.96 10.21 -1.41
CA PHE A 28 -3.23 10.34 -0.71
C PHE A 28 -3.18 11.54 0.25
N ALA A 29 -4.31 12.22 0.41
CA ALA A 29 -4.45 13.22 1.47
C ALA A 29 -4.43 12.53 2.84
N ALA A 30 -3.70 13.09 3.79
CA ALA A 30 -3.62 12.63 5.18
C ALA A 30 -4.44 13.56 6.08
N LYS A 31 -5.07 13.00 7.11
CA LYS A 31 -5.74 13.80 8.13
C LYS A 31 -4.70 14.53 8.99
N SER A 32 -4.83 15.84 9.08
CA SER A 32 -4.00 16.71 9.93
C SER A 32 -4.53 16.75 11.36
N GLU A 33 -5.85 16.69 11.55
CA GLU A 33 -6.49 16.79 12.86
C GLU A 33 -6.31 15.52 13.70
N GLY A 34 -5.82 15.67 14.93
CA GLY A 34 -5.68 14.57 15.90
C GLY A 34 -4.46 13.66 15.69
N SER A 35 -3.64 13.91 14.68
CA SER A 35 -2.37 13.21 14.49
C SER A 35 -1.26 13.89 15.31
N LEU A 36 -0.53 13.10 16.10
CA LEU A 36 0.58 13.61 16.92
C LEU A 36 1.81 13.96 16.07
N ASP A 37 1.99 13.25 14.94
CA ASP A 37 3.15 13.40 14.06
C ASP A 37 2.73 13.65 12.60
N GLU A 38 3.34 14.68 12.01
CA GLU A 38 3.23 14.99 10.58
C GLU A 38 4.19 14.15 9.72
N PHE A 39 5.05 13.36 10.34
CA PHE A 39 5.96 12.43 9.69
C PHE A 39 5.64 11.00 10.11
N ASP A 40 5.55 10.11 9.14
CA ASP A 40 5.40 8.68 9.41
C ASP A 40 6.08 7.86 8.31
N TYR A 41 6.70 6.76 8.71
CA TYR A 41 7.40 5.84 7.82
C TYR A 41 7.06 4.42 8.21
N ALA A 42 6.72 3.61 7.21
CA ALA A 42 6.58 2.17 7.38
C ALA A 42 6.98 1.45 6.10
N ASP A 43 7.40 0.20 6.24
CA ASP A 43 7.67 -0.67 5.11
C ASP A 43 7.16 -2.10 5.35
N LEU A 44 6.85 -2.77 4.25
CA LEU A 44 6.59 -4.19 4.16
C LEU A 44 7.68 -4.77 3.26
N PHE A 45 8.86 -4.99 3.86
CA PHE A 45 10.10 -5.33 3.14
C PHE A 45 9.94 -6.50 2.16
N ALA A 46 9.26 -7.57 2.57
CA ALA A 46 9.01 -8.75 1.74
C ALA A 46 8.19 -8.43 0.48
N ALA A 47 7.28 -7.46 0.59
CA ALA A 47 6.48 -6.96 -0.52
C ALA A 47 7.14 -5.78 -1.27
N GLN A 48 8.34 -5.34 -0.86
CA GLN A 48 9.00 -4.15 -1.42
C GLN A 48 8.05 -2.93 -1.48
N THR A 49 7.21 -2.78 -0.45
CA THR A 49 6.24 -1.69 -0.34
C THR A 49 6.63 -0.77 0.81
N MET A 50 6.53 0.53 0.59
CA MET A 50 6.88 1.57 1.54
C MET A 50 5.77 2.60 1.62
N LEU A 51 5.56 3.14 2.81
CA LEU A 51 4.73 4.29 3.12
C LEU A 51 5.61 5.40 3.69
N LEU A 52 5.40 6.61 3.18
CA LEU A 52 6.01 7.83 3.70
C LEU A 52 4.94 8.92 3.79
N ARG A 53 4.71 9.43 4.99
CA ARG A 53 3.88 10.61 5.23
C ARG A 53 4.76 11.83 5.46
N LEU A 54 4.37 12.94 4.84
CA LEU A 54 4.93 14.27 5.03
C LEU A 54 3.77 15.28 5.12
N GLY A 55 3.48 15.75 6.32
CA GLY A 55 2.39 16.68 6.59
C GLY A 55 1.01 16.07 6.31
N ASP A 56 0.31 16.68 5.36
CA ASP A 56 -1.02 16.32 4.88
C ASP A 56 -0.99 15.42 3.64
N VAL A 57 0.17 14.88 3.26
CA VAL A 57 0.32 13.96 2.14
C VAL A 57 0.94 12.64 2.60
N VAL A 58 0.38 11.52 2.14
CA VAL A 58 1.01 10.20 2.23
C VAL A 58 1.33 9.67 0.84
N LEU A 59 2.56 9.22 0.67
CA LEU A 59 3.04 8.46 -0.47
C LEU A 59 3.13 6.98 -0.10
N ILE A 60 2.56 6.12 -0.94
CA ILE A 60 2.68 4.65 -0.82
C ILE A 60 3.22 4.14 -2.13
N THR A 61 4.29 3.36 -2.09
CA THR A 61 4.94 2.84 -3.29
C THR A 61 5.30 1.37 -3.15
N THR A 62 5.19 0.64 -4.25
CA THR A 62 5.74 -0.70 -4.42
C THR A 62 6.81 -0.61 -5.48
N PHE A 63 8.03 -1.11 -5.22
CA PHE A 63 9.18 -0.78 -6.07
C PHE A 63 9.43 -1.74 -7.24
N ASN A 64 8.86 -2.94 -7.23
CA ASN A 64 9.30 -4.06 -8.08
C ASN A 64 8.16 -4.71 -8.87
N ASP A 65 7.15 -3.93 -9.23
CA ASP A 65 5.88 -4.43 -9.74
C ASP A 65 5.43 -3.78 -11.05
N ALA A 66 6.18 -2.81 -11.59
CA ALA A 66 5.86 -2.13 -12.84
C ALA A 66 4.43 -1.57 -12.90
N GLY A 67 3.89 -1.11 -11.77
CA GLY A 67 2.51 -0.59 -11.65
C GLY A 67 1.44 -1.64 -11.33
N GLY A 68 1.80 -2.92 -11.23
CA GLY A 68 0.85 -4.02 -11.02
C GLY A 68 0.07 -3.93 -9.71
N ALA A 69 0.69 -3.51 -8.61
CA ALA A 69 -0.01 -3.34 -7.33
C ALA A 69 -1.07 -2.24 -7.39
N LEU A 70 -0.77 -1.11 -8.03
CA LEU A 70 -1.71 -0.01 -8.21
C LEU A 70 -2.88 -0.46 -9.08
N GLN A 71 -2.61 -1.18 -10.17
CA GLN A 71 -3.67 -1.74 -11.02
C GLN A 71 -4.58 -2.70 -10.26
N GLY A 72 -4.03 -3.60 -9.44
CA GLY A 72 -4.80 -4.51 -8.61
C GLY A 72 -5.60 -3.82 -7.50
N ALA A 73 -5.02 -2.79 -6.89
CA ALA A 73 -5.66 -2.07 -5.78
C ALA A 73 -6.72 -1.06 -6.25
N MET A 74 -6.67 -0.61 -7.51
CA MET A 74 -7.48 0.48 -8.05
C MET A 74 -8.98 0.38 -7.72
N PRO A 75 -9.66 -0.78 -7.86
CA PRO A 75 -11.10 -0.88 -7.54
C PRO A 75 -11.45 -0.51 -6.10
N ARG A 76 -10.51 -0.71 -5.16
CA ARG A 76 -10.67 -0.27 -3.77
C ARG A 76 -10.27 1.20 -3.62
N LEU A 77 -9.18 1.63 -4.25
CA LEU A 77 -8.68 3.01 -4.13
C LEU A 77 -9.67 4.05 -4.67
N GLU A 78 -10.36 3.75 -5.78
CA GLU A 78 -11.37 4.65 -6.39
C GLU A 78 -12.55 4.97 -5.46
N ARG A 79 -12.76 4.16 -4.43
CA ARG A 79 -13.82 4.35 -3.44
C ARG A 79 -13.40 5.25 -2.28
N ILE A 80 -12.12 5.62 -2.19
CA ILE A 80 -11.62 6.53 -1.15
C ILE A 80 -12.13 7.94 -1.47
N GLY A 81 -13.02 8.43 -0.62
CA GLY A 81 -13.70 9.72 -0.80
C GLY A 81 -13.07 10.91 -0.08
N GLY A 82 -11.97 10.71 0.67
CA GLY A 82 -11.40 11.78 1.48
C GLY A 82 -10.04 11.45 2.10
N ALA A 83 -9.58 12.32 3.00
CA ALA A 83 -8.29 12.17 3.66
C ALA A 83 -8.25 10.94 4.57
N LEU A 84 -7.11 10.24 4.55
CA LEU A 84 -6.87 9.01 5.31
C LEU A 84 -6.38 9.32 6.72
N SER A 85 -6.90 8.59 7.72
CA SER A 85 -6.23 8.49 9.02
C SER A 85 -5.00 7.60 8.93
N GLU A 86 -4.11 7.67 9.92
CA GLU A 86 -2.90 6.84 10.01
C GLU A 86 -3.19 5.33 9.82
N ILE A 87 -4.23 4.83 10.49
CA ILE A 87 -4.64 3.42 10.40
C ILE A 87 -5.23 3.07 9.02
N GLN A 88 -5.99 3.98 8.40
CA GLN A 88 -6.45 3.79 7.03
C GLN A 88 -5.28 3.77 6.03
N THR A 89 -4.28 4.62 6.24
CA THR A 89 -3.06 4.62 5.43
C THR A 89 -2.30 3.30 5.55
N ARG A 90 -2.24 2.68 6.74
CA ARG A 90 -1.68 1.33 6.92
C ARG A 90 -2.45 0.28 6.11
N GLU A 91 -3.78 0.32 6.10
CA GLU A 91 -4.57 -0.61 5.27
C GLU A 91 -4.28 -0.41 3.77
N VAL A 92 -4.18 0.84 3.29
CA VAL A 92 -3.84 1.10 1.88
C VAL A 92 -2.44 0.57 1.53
N MET A 93 -1.45 0.73 2.42
CA MET A 93 -0.12 0.16 2.22
C MET A 93 -0.18 -1.37 2.12
N VAL A 94 -1.01 -2.00 2.95
CA VAL A 94 -1.24 -3.45 2.90
C VAL A 94 -1.92 -3.86 1.60
N ASP A 95 -2.89 -3.09 1.10
CA ASP A 95 -3.53 -3.38 -0.19
C ASP A 95 -2.50 -3.33 -1.34
N PHE A 96 -1.55 -2.37 -1.34
CA PHE A 96 -0.45 -2.35 -2.31
C PHE A 96 0.47 -3.58 -2.18
N ALA A 97 0.89 -3.91 -0.95
CA ALA A 97 1.75 -5.05 -0.69
C ALA A 97 1.09 -6.37 -1.09
N PHE A 98 -0.19 -6.52 -0.75
CA PHE A 98 -0.98 -7.71 -1.06
C PHE A 98 -1.12 -7.89 -2.57
N MET A 99 -1.49 -6.84 -3.31
CA MET A 99 -1.60 -6.91 -4.77
C MET A 99 -0.25 -7.21 -5.43
N ASN A 100 0.85 -6.64 -4.92
CA ASN A 100 2.18 -6.97 -5.44
C ASN A 100 2.54 -8.45 -5.28
N LEU A 101 2.28 -9.01 -4.10
CA LEU A 101 2.58 -10.41 -3.81
C LEU A 101 1.64 -11.37 -4.54
N SER A 102 0.44 -10.91 -4.90
CA SER A 102 -0.56 -11.66 -5.65
C SER A 102 -0.44 -11.53 -7.17
N LEU A 103 0.55 -10.82 -7.72
CA LEU A 103 0.79 -10.79 -9.16
C LEU A 103 1.07 -12.21 -9.68
N LYS A 104 0.27 -12.66 -10.65
CA LYS A 104 0.45 -13.98 -11.26
C LYS A 104 1.78 -14.09 -11.99
N GLU A 105 2.08 -13.09 -12.81
CA GLU A 105 3.34 -12.95 -13.53
C GLU A 105 4.04 -11.68 -13.08
N ARG A 106 5.29 -11.82 -12.60
CA ARG A 106 6.08 -10.69 -12.10
C ARG A 106 6.89 -10.06 -13.23
N PRO A 107 7.06 -8.72 -13.24
CA PRO A 107 7.94 -8.06 -14.19
C PRO A 107 9.38 -8.53 -14.02
N ARG A 108 10.09 -8.68 -15.14
CA ARG A 108 11.53 -8.98 -15.14
C ARG A 108 12.31 -7.75 -15.57
N PHE A 109 13.04 -7.16 -14.63
CA PHE A 109 13.84 -5.98 -14.86
C PHE A 109 15.26 -6.34 -15.32
N HIS A 110 15.80 -5.59 -16.25
CA HIS A 110 17.15 -5.78 -16.78
C HIS A 110 17.73 -4.49 -17.36
N THR A 111 19.05 -4.43 -17.43
CA THR A 111 19.78 -3.36 -18.11
C THR A 111 20.11 -3.82 -19.53
N GLU A 112 19.68 -3.05 -20.52
CA GLU A 112 20.11 -3.17 -21.91
C GLU A 112 21.35 -2.30 -22.14
N CYS A 113 22.37 -2.87 -22.79
CA CYS A 113 23.61 -2.17 -23.14
C CYS A 113 23.74 -2.10 -24.67
N ASP A 114 23.68 -0.91 -25.23
CA ASP A 114 24.01 -0.67 -26.64
C ASP A 114 25.45 -0.19 -26.76
N LEU A 115 26.33 -1.08 -27.23
CA LEU A 115 27.76 -0.79 -27.36
C LEU A 115 28.09 0.09 -28.58
N LEU A 116 27.18 0.19 -29.56
CA LEU A 116 27.40 1.02 -30.75
C LEU A 116 27.05 2.48 -30.48
N ASN A 117 25.92 2.70 -29.79
CA ASN A 117 25.45 4.03 -29.42
C ASN A 117 25.93 4.47 -28.02
N GLU A 118 26.66 3.60 -27.32
CA GLU A 118 27.18 3.83 -25.96
C GLU A 118 26.09 4.19 -24.95
N THR A 119 24.93 3.53 -25.04
CA THR A 119 23.79 3.79 -24.14
C THR A 119 23.52 2.61 -23.20
N LEU A 120 23.03 2.96 -22.01
CA LEU A 120 22.52 2.03 -21.01
C LEU A 120 21.05 2.37 -20.79
N THR A 121 20.18 1.37 -20.86
CA THR A 121 18.74 1.56 -20.64
C THR A 121 18.20 0.51 -19.68
N GLU A 122 17.61 0.93 -18.57
CA GLU A 122 16.85 0.02 -17.70
C GLU A 122 15.50 -0.27 -18.33
N ARG A 123 15.13 -1.55 -18.40
CA ARG A 123 13.90 -2.04 -19.02
C ARG A 123 13.19 -3.04 -18.13
N ALA A 124 11.90 -3.22 -18.40
CA ALA A 124 11.08 -4.27 -17.83
C ALA A 124 10.49 -5.14 -18.95
N VAL A 125 10.47 -6.46 -18.73
CA VAL A 125 9.63 -7.37 -19.51
C VAL A 125 8.36 -7.62 -18.71
N LEU A 126 7.22 -7.23 -19.29
CA LEU A 126 5.89 -7.39 -18.70
C LEU A 126 5.16 -8.56 -19.36
N SER A 127 4.13 -9.07 -18.67
CA SER A 127 3.12 -9.91 -19.30
C SER A 127 2.22 -9.06 -20.20
N ASP A 128 1.73 -9.62 -21.30
CA ASP A 128 0.78 -8.95 -22.20
C ASP A 128 -0.55 -8.61 -21.51
N GLN A 129 -0.89 -9.37 -20.46
CA GLN A 129 -2.10 -9.16 -19.66
C GLN A 129 -1.76 -9.10 -18.18
N PHE A 130 -2.37 -8.13 -17.50
CA PHE A 130 -2.38 -8.04 -16.05
C PHE A 130 -3.32 -9.10 -15.47
N GLU A 131 -2.78 -9.93 -14.59
CA GLU A 131 -3.54 -10.95 -13.87
C GLU A 131 -3.04 -11.07 -12.44
N LEU A 132 -4.00 -11.24 -11.52
CA LEU A 132 -3.71 -11.68 -10.16
C LEU A 132 -3.83 -13.21 -10.12
N GLY A 133 -2.97 -13.83 -9.33
CA GLY A 133 -3.11 -15.23 -8.96
C GLY A 133 -4.22 -15.40 -7.91
N ASP A 134 -4.25 -16.59 -7.30
CA ASP A 134 -5.17 -16.84 -6.19
C ASP A 134 -4.85 -15.90 -5.01
N LEU A 135 -5.90 -15.27 -4.49
CA LEU A 135 -5.79 -14.31 -3.40
C LEU A 135 -5.71 -15.04 -2.05
N ASP A 136 -4.51 -15.09 -1.48
CA ASP A 136 -4.28 -15.62 -0.13
C ASP A 136 -4.63 -14.57 0.94
N TYR A 137 -5.85 -14.63 1.45
CA TYR A 137 -6.30 -13.71 2.49
C TYR A 137 -5.60 -13.93 3.85
N ALA A 138 -5.06 -15.13 4.13
CA ALA A 138 -4.25 -15.32 5.32
C ALA A 138 -2.93 -14.52 5.21
N MET A 139 -2.34 -14.46 4.03
CA MET A 139 -1.22 -13.55 3.75
C MET A 139 -1.63 -12.08 3.93
N ARG A 140 -2.80 -11.66 3.42
CA ARG A 140 -3.30 -10.29 3.68
C ARG A 140 -3.43 -10.01 5.19
N GLY A 141 -3.94 -10.96 5.96
CA GLY A 141 -4.06 -10.85 7.41
C GLY A 141 -2.72 -10.69 8.11
N ALA A 142 -1.71 -11.47 7.71
CA ALA A 142 -0.35 -11.32 8.22
C ALA A 142 0.25 -9.94 7.91
N LEU A 143 0.03 -9.41 6.70
CA LEU A 143 0.46 -8.06 6.31
C LEU A 143 -0.24 -6.98 7.15
N LEU A 144 -1.55 -7.13 7.43
CA LEU A 144 -2.29 -6.23 8.32
C LEU A 144 -1.69 -6.22 9.73
N ARG A 145 -1.41 -7.39 10.31
CA ARG A 145 -0.78 -7.47 11.64
C ARG A 145 0.58 -6.78 11.65
N GLN A 146 1.40 -7.00 10.63
CA GLN A 146 2.70 -6.36 10.52
C GLN A 146 2.58 -4.83 10.38
N ALA A 147 1.67 -4.34 9.55
CA ALA A 147 1.51 -2.91 9.30
C ALA A 147 0.89 -2.15 10.48
N LEU A 148 -0.02 -2.79 11.21
CA LEU A 148 -0.68 -2.21 12.38
C LEU A 148 0.21 -2.29 13.63
N GLY A 149 0.99 -3.37 13.77
CA GLY A 149 1.84 -3.61 14.94
C GLY A 149 1.04 -3.55 16.24
N ASP A 150 1.60 -2.92 17.25
CA ASP A 150 0.99 -2.76 18.59
C ASP A 150 -0.31 -1.93 18.57
N ARG A 151 -0.61 -1.21 17.48
CA ARG A 151 -1.87 -0.44 17.36
C ARG A 151 -3.09 -1.36 17.32
N ILE A 152 -2.91 -2.64 16.99
CA ILE A 152 -3.99 -3.62 16.90
C ILE A 152 -4.78 -3.74 18.21
N ASP A 153 -4.09 -3.65 19.35
CA ASP A 153 -4.67 -3.79 20.69
C ASP A 153 -5.59 -2.61 21.06
N HIS A 154 -5.50 -1.51 20.33
CA HIS A 154 -6.28 -0.30 20.54
C HIS A 154 -7.37 -0.11 19.46
N LEU A 155 -7.49 -1.04 18.51
CA LEU A 155 -8.54 -0.98 17.49
C LEU A 155 -9.90 -1.30 18.11
N GLN A 156 -10.80 -0.32 18.07
CA GLN A 156 -12.21 -0.53 18.39
C GLN A 156 -13.04 -0.39 17.12
N ALA A 157 -13.78 -1.44 16.78
CA ALA A 157 -14.76 -1.42 15.71
C ALA A 157 -16.17 -1.41 16.32
N ALA A 158 -17.01 -0.46 15.91
CA ALA A 158 -18.37 -0.35 16.43
C ALA A 158 -19.15 -1.66 16.24
N GLY A 159 -19.73 -2.17 17.32
CA GLY A 159 -20.52 -3.41 17.30
C GLY A 159 -19.71 -4.71 17.20
N LYS A 160 -18.37 -4.66 17.27
CA LYS A 160 -17.51 -5.85 17.27
C LYS A 160 -16.70 -5.95 18.56
N SER A 161 -16.61 -7.15 19.10
CA SER A 161 -15.67 -7.50 20.17
C SER A 161 -14.23 -7.50 19.66
N ALA A 162 -13.25 -7.40 20.57
CA ALA A 162 -11.84 -7.50 20.23
C ALA A 162 -11.51 -8.83 19.51
N GLN A 163 -12.11 -9.93 19.94
CA GLN A 163 -11.93 -11.25 19.32
C GLN A 163 -12.46 -11.30 17.88
N GLU A 164 -13.58 -10.63 17.59
CA GLU A 164 -14.10 -10.52 16.22
C GLU A 164 -13.21 -9.65 15.33
N VAL A 165 -12.60 -8.59 15.89
CA VAL A 165 -11.63 -7.76 15.18
C VAL A 165 -10.36 -8.56 14.87
N GLU A 166 -9.78 -9.23 15.86
CA GLU A 166 -8.60 -10.07 15.68
C GLU A 166 -8.85 -11.17 14.64
N LYS A 167 -9.99 -11.84 14.73
CA LYS A 167 -10.36 -12.86 13.75
C LYS A 167 -10.51 -12.29 12.35
N ALA A 168 -11.16 -11.13 12.19
CA ALA A 168 -11.28 -10.49 10.90
C ALA A 168 -9.92 -10.10 10.32
N ILE A 169 -8.96 -9.73 11.18
CA ILE A 169 -7.58 -9.45 10.77
C ILE A 169 -6.90 -10.73 10.29
N ASP A 170 -6.97 -11.82 11.06
CA ASP A 170 -6.39 -13.12 10.68
C ASP A 170 -6.96 -13.67 9.38
N ASP A 171 -8.27 -13.54 9.20
CA ASP A 171 -8.97 -13.98 8.00
C ASP A 171 -8.68 -13.03 6.80
N GLY A 172 -7.95 -11.92 7.01
CA GLY A 172 -7.62 -10.94 5.97
C GLY A 172 -8.81 -10.10 5.50
N LEU A 173 -9.92 -10.11 6.23
CA LEU A 173 -11.18 -9.45 5.88
C LEU A 173 -11.39 -8.13 6.62
N PHE A 174 -10.54 -7.81 7.58
CA PHE A 174 -10.63 -6.56 8.32
C PHE A 174 -10.40 -5.35 7.41
N THR A 175 -11.22 -4.32 7.64
CA THR A 175 -11.12 -3.04 6.96
C THR A 175 -11.53 -1.90 7.89
N VAL A 176 -10.81 -0.79 7.77
CA VAL A 176 -11.05 0.52 8.39
C VAL A 176 -11.33 1.60 7.33
N LEU A 177 -11.25 1.23 6.05
CA LEU A 177 -11.54 2.09 4.91
C LEU A 177 -13.05 2.21 4.66
N PHE A 178 -13.79 1.11 4.74
CA PHE A 178 -15.20 1.05 4.33
C PHE A 178 -16.12 0.53 5.43
N ASN A 179 -17.32 1.09 5.52
CA ASN A 179 -18.38 0.58 6.39
C ASN A 179 -19.07 -0.64 5.75
N ASP A 180 -20.07 -1.20 6.44
CA ASP A 180 -20.82 -2.38 5.96
C ASP A 180 -21.60 -2.13 4.66
N ASP A 181 -21.93 -0.87 4.34
CA ASP A 181 -22.55 -0.48 3.06
C ASP A 181 -21.51 -0.28 1.93
N GLY A 182 -20.22 -0.48 2.23
CA GLY A 182 -19.13 -0.22 1.30
C GLY A 182 -18.81 1.26 1.07
N LYS A 183 -19.32 2.17 1.90
CA LYS A 183 -18.98 3.60 1.84
C LYS A 183 -17.70 3.89 2.60
N PHE A 184 -16.89 4.82 2.08
CA PHE A 184 -15.67 5.26 2.75
C PHE A 184 -15.97 5.90 4.11
N ILE A 185 -15.18 5.53 5.12
CA ILE A 185 -15.31 6.05 6.48
C ILE A 185 -14.54 7.36 6.60
N GLU A 186 -15.22 8.48 6.38
CA GLU A 186 -14.63 9.82 6.48
C GLU A 186 -14.22 10.18 7.92
N ARG A 187 -15.01 9.76 8.92
CA ARG A 187 -14.75 10.04 10.35
C ARG A 187 -14.11 8.86 11.07
N SER A 188 -13.06 8.29 10.48
CA SER A 188 -12.23 7.29 11.15
C SER A 188 -11.41 7.92 12.30
N PHE A 189 -11.36 7.24 13.45
CA PHE A 189 -10.52 7.58 14.61
C PHE A 189 -10.63 9.01 15.17
N ILE A 190 -11.83 9.59 15.15
CA ILE A 190 -12.17 10.60 16.18
C ILE A 190 -12.63 9.80 17.40
N PRO A 191 -12.01 9.94 18.59
CA PRO A 191 -12.47 9.25 19.78
C PRO A 191 -13.98 9.45 19.94
N LEU A 192 -14.74 8.37 20.03
CA LEU A 192 -16.16 8.48 20.39
C LEU A 192 -16.21 9.22 21.74
N PRO A 193 -17.06 10.26 21.90
CA PRO A 193 -17.27 10.82 23.21
C PRO A 193 -17.70 9.69 24.15
N PRO A 194 -17.12 9.59 25.37
CA PRO A 194 -17.42 8.50 26.27
C PRO A 194 -18.94 8.46 26.54
N ASN A 195 -19.56 7.34 26.17
CA ASN A 195 -20.94 6.95 26.46
C ASN A 195 -21.98 8.09 26.44
N VAL A 196 -22.66 8.27 25.30
CA VAL A 196 -24.03 8.83 25.35
C VAL A 196 -24.97 7.65 25.66
N PRO A 197 -25.51 7.52 26.89
CA PRO A 197 -26.48 6.48 27.17
C PRO A 197 -27.72 6.67 26.29
N ALA A 198 -28.26 5.57 25.77
CA ALA A 198 -29.51 5.56 25.04
C ALA A 198 -30.62 6.16 25.91
N SER A 199 -31.29 7.18 25.36
CA SER A 199 -32.55 7.72 25.88
C SER A 199 -33.70 6.75 25.66
#